data_AF-A0A9E6MUW1-F1
#
_entry.id   AF-A0A9E6MUW1-F1
#
_cell.length_a   1.000
_cell.length_b   1.000
_cell.length_c   1.000
_cell.angle_alpha   90.00
_cell.angle_beta   90.00
_cell.angle_gamma   90.00
#
_symmetry.space_group_name_H-M   'P 1'
#
loop_
_entity.id
_entity.type
_entity.pdbx_description
1 polymer ?
#
loop_
_entity_poly.entity_id
_entity_poly.type
_entity_poly.pdbx_seq_one_letter_code
_entity_poly.pdbx_strand_id
1 'polypeptide(L)'
;MTTLSFDTLKFANRLKDAGVTTRQAEAEAHALFEALDLNIRELASRDDLKSLETHIDARLKIFDARLQIFQWMLGFLLAGVSSIVLKTWF
;
A
#
# COMPACT_ATOMS: atom_id res chain seq x y z
N MET A 1 -9.19 -4.90 8.97
CA MET A 1 -8.15 -5.36 9.92
C MET A 1 -8.12 -6.87 10.00
N THR A 2 -7.08 -7.51 9.46
CA THR A 2 -6.85 -8.95 9.64
C THR A 2 -6.30 -9.14 11.05
N THR A 3 -7.12 -9.63 11.97
CA THR A 3 -6.65 -9.99 13.31
C THR A 3 -5.92 -11.33 13.21
N LEU A 4 -4.61 -11.32 13.43
CA LEU A 4 -3.86 -12.55 13.58
C LEU A 4 -4.25 -13.15 14.94
N SER A 5 -5.10 -14.18 14.95
CA SER A 5 -5.48 -14.86 16.18
C SER A 5 -4.34 -15.80 16.59
N PHE A 6 -3.56 -15.39 17.59
CA PHE A 6 -2.57 -16.25 18.24
C PHE A 6 -3.20 -16.90 19.47
N ASP A 7 -3.32 -18.22 19.44
CA ASP A 7 -3.88 -19.00 20.55
C ASP A 7 -2.79 -19.32 21.58
N THR A 8 -2.64 -18.40 22.54
CA THR A 8 -1.67 -18.48 23.63
C THR A 8 -1.82 -19.77 24.44
N LEU A 9 -3.05 -20.25 24.64
CA LEU A 9 -3.31 -21.47 25.42
C LEU A 9 -2.86 -22.72 24.67
N LYS A 10 -3.19 -22.83 23.38
CA LYS A 10 -2.75 -23.94 22.54
C LYS A 10 -1.23 -23.98 22.39
N PHE A 11 -0.58 -22.81 22.32
CA PHE A 11 0.88 -22.73 22.28
C PHE A 11 1.52 -23.16 23.61
N ALA A 12 1.03 -22.65 24.74
CA ALA A 12 1.50 -23.07 26.06
C ALA A 12 1.32 -24.57 26.29
N ASN A 13 0.19 -25.15 25.85
CA ASN A 13 -0.05 -26.59 25.97
C ASN A 13 0.95 -27.40 25.15
N ARG A 14 1.29 -26.97 23.92
CA ARG A 14 2.34 -27.61 23.13
C ARG A 14 3.71 -27.59 23.82
N LEU A 15 4.05 -26.51 24.50
CA LEU A 15 5.30 -26.41 25.26
C LEU A 15 5.28 -27.37 26.47
N LYS A 16 4.15 -27.45 27.17
CA LYS A 16 3.95 -28.41 28.28
C LYS A 16 4.11 -29.86 27.80
N ASP A 17 3.50 -30.20 26.67
CA ASP A 17 3.62 -31.53 26.05
C ASP A 17 5.06 -31.86 25.63
N ALA A 18 5.87 -30.84 25.32
CA ALA A 18 7.29 -30.97 25.01
C ALA A 18 8.19 -31.02 26.26
N GLY A 19 7.62 -30.99 27.47
CA GLY A 19 8.34 -31.07 28.74
C GLY A 19 8.73 -29.72 29.35
N VAL A 20 8.27 -28.59 28.80
CA VAL A 20 8.46 -27.27 29.40
C VAL A 20 7.57 -27.14 30.63
N THR A 21 8.09 -26.56 31.71
CA THR A 21 7.31 -26.37 32.94
C THR A 21 6.11 -25.46 32.69
N THR A 22 4.98 -25.71 33.37
CA THR A 22 3.73 -24.93 33.19
C THR A 22 3.96 -23.42 33.24
N ARG A 23 4.73 -22.95 34.23
CA ARG A 23 5.05 -21.53 34.39
C ARG A 23 5.86 -20.96 33.22
N GLN A 24 6.86 -21.70 32.74
CA GLN A 24 7.67 -21.25 31.60
C GLN A 24 6.86 -21.27 30.31
N ALA A 25 6.09 -22.33 30.08
CA ALA A 25 5.25 -22.47 28.90
C ALA A 25 4.24 -21.31 28.78
N GLU A 26 3.61 -20.93 29.89
CA GLU A 26 2.69 -19.79 29.92
C GLU A 26 3.43 -18.46 29.74
N ALA A 27 4.58 -18.27 30.41
CA ALA A 27 5.38 -17.06 30.26
C ALA A 27 5.90 -16.85 28.82
N GLU A 28 6.38 -17.91 28.18
CA GLU A 28 6.84 -17.88 26.78
C GLU A 28 5.68 -17.59 25.82
N ALA A 29 4.52 -18.20 26.04
CA ALA A 29 3.34 -17.96 25.23
C ALA A 29 2.90 -16.48 25.30
N HIS A 30 2.92 -15.90 26.50
CA HIS A 30 2.58 -14.49 26.70
C HIS A 30 3.62 -13.54 26.11
N ALA A 31 4.92 -13.81 26.32
CA ALA A 31 6.00 -12.99 25.76
C ALA A 31 5.98 -13.00 24.23
N LEU A 32 5.71 -14.15 23.61
CA LEU A 32 5.58 -14.26 22.16
C LEU A 32 4.34 -13.53 21.65
N PHE A 33 3.21 -13.63 22.35
CA PHE A 33 2.00 -12.87 22.02
C PHE A 33 2.25 -11.36 22.05
N GLU A 34 2.88 -10.84 23.11
CA GLU A 34 3.21 -9.41 23.22
C GLU A 34 4.15 -8.95 22.11
N ALA A 35 5.19 -9.73 21.80
CA ALA A 35 6.11 -9.41 20.70
C ALA A 35 5.39 -9.38 19.34
N LEU A 36 4.45 -10.30 19.10
CA LEU A 36 3.65 -10.33 17.88
C LEU A 36 2.63 -9.19 17.83
N ASP A 37 1.93 -8.89 18.93
CA ASP A 37 0.94 -7.81 19.00
C ASP A 37 1.58 -6.43 18.74
N LEU A 38 2.76 -6.19 19.31
CA LEU A 38 3.53 -4.96 19.06
C LEU A 38 3.90 -4.82 17.58
N ASN A 39 4.42 -5.88 16.95
CA ASN A 39 4.82 -5.84 15.54
C ASN A 39 3.64 -5.72 14.58
N ILE A 40 2.50 -6.35 14.89
CA ILE A 40 1.31 -6.34 14.02
C ILE A 40 0.64 -4.97 14.00
N ARG A 41 0.70 -4.22 15.11
CA ARG A 41 0.16 -2.85 15.20
C ARG A 41 0.87 -1.86 14.27
N GLU A 42 2.14 -2.09 13.93
CA GLU A 42 2.92 -1.21 13.05
C GLU A 42 2.79 -1.56 11.56
N LEU A 43 2.16 -2.70 11.22
CA LEU A 43 1.98 -3.09 9.83
C LEU A 43 0.85 -2.30 9.16
N ALA A 44 1.14 -1.69 8.01
CA ALA A 44 0.13 -1.11 7.15
C ALA A 44 -0.92 -2.17 6.80
N SER A 45 -2.19 -1.87 7.05
CA SER A 45 -3.26 -2.82 6.77
C SER A 45 -3.46 -2.97 5.27
N ARG A 46 -4.07 -4.10 4.84
CA ARG A 46 -4.48 -4.29 3.45
C ARG A 46 -5.42 -3.18 2.96
N ASP A 47 -6.21 -2.61 3.86
CA ASP A 47 -7.14 -1.54 3.54
C ASP A 47 -6.39 -0.22 3.31
N ASP A 48 -5.32 0.04 4.07
CA ASP A 48 -4.43 1.20 3.87
C ASP A 48 -3.70 1.10 2.52
N LEU A 49 -3.22 -0.09 2.18
CA LEU A 49 -2.59 -0.37 0.88
C LEU A 49 -3.57 -0.13 -0.29
N LYS A 50 -4.82 -0.62 -0.18
CA LYS A 50 -5.86 -0.39 -1.20
C LYS A 50 -6.24 1.09 -1.31
N SER A 51 -6.32 1.79 -0.19
CA SER A 51 -6.56 3.24 -0.16
C SER A 51 -5.43 3.98 -0.88
N LEU A 52 -4.18 3.58 -0.65
CA LEU A 52 -3.01 4.16 -1.32
C LEU A 52 -3.03 3.88 -2.83
N GLU A 53 -3.32 2.64 -3.25
CA GLU A 53 -3.48 2.25 -4.66
C GLU A 53 -4.55 3.11 -5.35
N THR A 54 -5.72 3.25 -4.73
CA THR A 54 -6.83 4.06 -5.26
C THR A 54 -6.43 5.53 -5.41
N HIS A 55 -5.70 6.09 -4.44
CA HIS A 55 -5.21 7.46 -4.51
C HIS A 55 -4.15 7.67 -5.61
N ILE A 56 -3.24 6.70 -5.78
CA ILE A 56 -2.22 6.73 -6.83
C ILE A 56 -2.91 6.69 -8.21
N ASP A 57 -3.83 5.75 -8.42
CA ASP A 57 -4.58 5.62 -9.67
C ASP A 57 -5.37 6.90 -10.01
N ALA A 58 -6.01 7.51 -9.00
CA ALA A 58 -6.71 8.77 -9.19
C ALA A 58 -5.77 9.90 -9.63
N ARG A 59 -4.58 10.01 -9.02
CA ARG A 59 -3.57 11.01 -9.40
C ARG A 59 -3.01 10.76 -10.79
N LEU A 60 -2.74 9.51 -11.15
CA LEU A 60 -2.26 9.15 -12.48
C LEU A 60 -3.29 9.48 -13.56
N LYS A 61 -4.57 9.17 -13.35
CA LYS A 61 -5.66 9.55 -14.27
C LYS A 61 -5.75 11.05 -14.49
N ILE A 62 -5.63 11.83 -13.41
CA ILE A 62 -5.63 13.31 -13.52
C ILE A 62 -4.41 13.79 -14.30
N PHE A 63 -3.25 13.17 -14.09
CA PHE A 63 -2.02 13.51 -14.80
C PHE A 63 -2.14 13.20 -16.30
N ASP A 64 -2.66 12.03 -16.66
CA ASP A 64 -2.90 11.63 -18.06
C ASP A 64 -3.86 12.60 -18.75
N ALA A 65 -4.97 12.97 -18.09
CA ALA A 65 -5.91 13.93 -18.64
C ALA A 65 -5.26 15.31 -18.89
N ARG A 66 -4.39 15.77 -17.97
CA ARG A 66 -3.64 17.02 -18.16
C ARG A 66 -2.67 16.91 -19.33
N LEU A 67 -1.90 15.83 -19.41
CA LEU A 67 -0.97 15.60 -20.51
C LEU A 67 -1.69 15.56 -21.86
N GLN A 68 -2.83 14.90 -21.93
CA GLN A 68 -3.65 14.88 -23.14
C GLN A 68 -4.08 16.29 -23.55
N ILE A 69 -4.57 17.11 -22.61
CA ILE A 69 -4.93 18.51 -22.89
C ILE A 69 -3.69 19.29 -23.38
N PHE A 70 -2.54 19.13 -22.72
CA PHE A 70 -1.29 19.76 -23.14
C PHE A 70 -0.86 19.34 -24.55
N GLN A 71 -0.99 18.06 -24.90
CA GLN A 71 -0.70 17.54 -26.24
C GLN A 71 -1.60 18.18 -27.30
N TRP A 72 -2.91 18.31 -27.03
CA TRP A 72 -3.84 18.98 -27.94
C TRP A 72 -3.50 20.47 -28.10
N MET A 73 -3.20 21.17 -27.01
CA MET A 73 -2.79 22.59 -27.06
C MET A 73 -1.51 22.77 -27.89
N LEU A 74 -0.50 21.91 -27.68
CA LEU A 74 0.73 21.91 -28.48
C LEU A 74 0.44 21.64 -29.97
N GLY A 75 -0.45 20.69 -30.27
CA GLY A 75 -0.89 20.42 -31.64
C GLY A 75 -1.51 21.64 -32.32
N PHE A 76 -2.41 22.35 -31.63
CA PHE A 76 -3.00 23.59 -32.15
C PHE A 76 -1.98 24.72 -32.30
N LEU A 77 -1.05 24.87 -31.35
CA LEU A 77 0.04 25.85 -31.45
C LEU A 77 0.93 25.57 -32.66
N LEU A 78 1.35 24.33 -32.85
CA LEU A 78 2.18 23.91 -34.00
C LEU A 78 1.44 24.12 -35.33
N ALA A 79 0.15 23.78 -35.40
CA ALA A 79 -0.67 24.05 -36.58
C ALA A 79 -0.80 25.56 -36.86
N GLY A 80 -1.02 26.37 -35.82
CA GLY A 80 -1.11 27.83 -35.94
C GLY A 80 0.20 28.45 -36.44
N VAL A 81 1.33 28.07 -35.86
CA VAL A 81 2.66 28.51 -36.31
C VAL A 81 2.91 28.07 -37.76
N SER A 82 2.60 26.83 -38.10
CA SER A 82 2.77 26.30 -39.47
C SER A 82 1.94 27.08 -40.49
N SER A 83 0.70 27.45 -40.15
CA SER A 83 -0.18 28.26 -41.00
C SER A 83 0.40 29.66 -41.28
N ILE A 84 1.00 30.30 -40.26
CA ILE A 84 1.65 31.61 -40.43
C ILE A 84 2.85 31.49 -41.36
N VAL A 85 3.70 30.48 -41.17
CA VAL A 85 4.86 30.25 -42.03
C VAL A 85 4.42 30.01 -43.48
N LEU A 86 3.41 29.18 -43.72
CA LEU A 86 2.91 28.95 -45.07
C LEU A 86 2.40 30.25 -45.71
N LYS A 87 1.56 31.03 -45.02
CA LYS A 87 1.00 32.28 -45.54
C LYS A 87 2.04 33.38 -45.81
N THR A 88 3.16 33.39 -45.07
CA THR A 88 4.17 34.44 -45.18
C THR A 88 5.19 34.17 -46.28
N TRP A 89 5.37 32.91 -46.69
CA TRP A 89 6.42 32.50 -47.61
C TRP A 89 5.93 31.83 -48.91
N PHE A 90 4.64 31.47 -49.01
CA PHE A 90 3.97 30.99 -50.23
C PHE A 90 2.78 31.89 -50.59
#